data_AF-A0A6B0GIK4-F1
#
_entry.id   AF-A0A6B0GIK4-F1
#
_cell.length_a   1.000
_cell.length_b   1.000
_cell.length_c   1.000
_cell.angle_alpha   90.00
_cell.angle_beta   90.00
_cell.angle_gamma   90.00
#
_symmetry.space_group_name_H-M   'P 1'
#
loop_
_entity.id
_entity.type
_entity.pdbx_description
1 polymer ?
#
loop_
_entity_poly.entity_id
_entity_poly.type
_entity_poly.pdbx_seq_one_letter_code
_entity_poly.pdbx_strand_id
1 'polypeptide(L)'
;MDSLAPSNVPLYASDQERARVWSRCAERGLPVVAVRIGERGFVVRYDLGVVDKHLTSTALQRLRQQVLAFHDRSPGVDARSQVERVGGETGPIAGELHADTERTARRLASHVADTVLDTSNWRRD
;
A
#
# COMPACT_ATOMS: atom_id res chain seq x y z
N MET A 1 -17.52 -4.52 1.09
CA MET A 1 -16.30 -3.70 0.91
C MET A 1 -15.41 -4.06 2.08
N ASP A 2 -14.40 -4.88 1.85
CA ASP A 2 -13.51 -5.37 2.90
C ASP A 2 -12.46 -4.30 3.22
N SER A 3 -12.81 -3.38 4.11
CA SER A 3 -11.86 -2.38 4.60
C SER A 3 -10.93 -3.02 5.63
N LEU A 4 -9.62 -2.87 5.43
CA LEU A 4 -8.62 -3.36 6.37
C LEU A 4 -8.40 -2.31 7.46
N ALA A 5 -8.87 -2.60 8.68
CA ALA A 5 -8.64 -1.72 9.83
C ALA A 5 -7.13 -1.47 10.02
N PRO A 6 -6.67 -0.25 10.34
CA PRO A 6 -5.24 0.07 10.49
C PRO A 6 -4.48 -0.85 11.46
N SER A 7 -5.13 -1.29 12.53
CA SER A 7 -4.58 -2.23 13.53
C SER A 7 -4.34 -3.63 12.97
N ASN A 8 -5.07 -4.00 11.92
CA ASN A 8 -5.03 -5.33 11.31
C ASN A 8 -4.05 -5.40 10.13
N VAL A 9 -3.43 -4.28 9.77
CA VAL A 9 -2.38 -4.25 8.75
C VAL A 9 -1.15 -5.01 9.28
N PRO A 10 -0.66 -6.04 8.57
CA PRO A 10 0.53 -6.77 9.00
C PRO A 10 1.77 -5.89 8.93
N LEU A 11 2.63 -6.00 9.96
CA LEU A 11 3.98 -5.44 9.97
C LEU A 11 5.00 -6.54 9.72
N TYR A 12 6.11 -6.18 9.10
CA TYR A 12 7.29 -7.05 8.99
C TYR A 12 8.57 -6.21 9.02
N ALA A 13 9.63 -6.75 9.61
CA ALA A 13 10.95 -6.12 9.63
C ALA A 13 11.99 -6.94 8.85
N SER A 14 11.77 -8.24 8.72
CA SER A 14 12.68 -9.18 8.06
C SER A 14 12.08 -9.79 6.79
N ASP A 15 12.96 -10.35 5.95
CA ASP A 15 12.54 -11.10 4.76
C ASP A 15 11.77 -12.38 5.11
N GLN A 16 12.07 -13.03 6.23
CA GLN A 16 11.33 -14.21 6.68
C GLN A 16 9.87 -13.85 7.04
N GLU A 17 9.67 -12.75 7.76
CA GLU A 17 8.32 -12.25 8.07
C GLU A 17 7.60 -11.80 6.80
N ARG A 18 8.29 -11.12 5.89
CA ARG A 18 7.76 -10.76 4.56
C ARG A 18 7.24 -12.00 3.84
N ALA A 19 8.06 -13.05 3.72
CA ALA A 19 7.67 -14.28 3.05
C ALA A 19 6.41 -14.90 3.68
N ARG A 20 6.31 -14.94 5.01
CA ARG A 20 5.13 -15.44 5.72
C ARG A 20 3.86 -14.66 5.39
N VAL A 21 3.95 -13.32 5.31
CA VAL A 21 2.81 -12.46 4.94
C VAL A 21 2.36 -12.76 3.50
N TRP A 22 3.31 -12.81 2.56
CA TRP A 22 3.00 -13.07 1.14
C TRP A 22 2.42 -14.47 0.94
N SER A 23 3.01 -15.51 1.53
CA SER A 23 2.51 -16.88 1.45
C SER A 23 1.09 -16.99 1.98
N ARG A 24 0.80 -16.41 3.16
CA ARG A 24 -0.55 -16.43 3.74
C ARG A 24 -1.59 -15.72 2.87
N CYS A 25 -1.22 -14.62 2.22
CA CYS A 25 -2.10 -13.92 1.29
C CYS A 25 -2.35 -14.75 0.02
N ALA A 26 -1.31 -15.33 -0.56
CA ALA A 26 -1.41 -16.19 -1.74
C ALA A 26 -2.28 -17.44 -1.48
N GLU A 27 -2.09 -18.11 -0.34
CA GLU A 27 -2.92 -19.25 0.09
C GLU A 27 -4.42 -18.91 0.20
N ARG A 28 -4.73 -17.65 0.48
CA ARG A 28 -6.11 -17.16 0.62
C ARG A 28 -6.64 -16.51 -0.65
N GLY A 29 -5.84 -16.42 -1.71
CA GLY A 29 -6.21 -15.72 -2.94
C GLY A 29 -6.48 -14.23 -2.71
N LEU A 30 -5.75 -13.60 -1.80
CA LEU A 30 -5.89 -12.17 -1.48
C LEU A 30 -4.64 -11.39 -1.90
N PRO A 31 -4.79 -10.15 -2.40
CA PRO A 31 -3.68 -9.23 -2.52
C PRO A 31 -2.99 -8.99 -1.18
N VAL A 32 -1.72 -8.60 -1.23
CA VAL A 32 -0.99 -8.15 -0.05
C VAL A 32 -1.18 -6.65 0.14
N VAL A 33 -1.44 -6.25 1.38
CA VAL A 33 -1.23 -4.89 1.87
C VAL A 33 -0.54 -5.00 3.23
N ALA A 34 0.68 -4.49 3.34
CA ALA A 34 1.52 -4.66 4.53
C ALA A 34 2.41 -3.44 4.76
N VAL A 35 3.00 -3.34 5.96
CA VAL A 35 3.95 -2.29 6.30
C VAL A 35 5.30 -2.91 6.65
N ARG A 36 6.35 -2.48 5.95
CA ARG A 36 7.73 -2.75 6.31
C ARG A 36 8.21 -1.76 7.35
N ILE A 37 8.84 -2.26 8.41
CA ILE A 37 9.64 -1.47 9.34
C ILE A 37 11.05 -1.34 8.76
N GLY A 38 11.46 -0.12 8.44
CA GLY A 38 12.80 0.18 7.93
C GLY A 38 13.59 1.05 8.90
N GLU A 39 14.89 1.21 8.65
CA GLU A 39 15.78 1.98 9.52
C GLU A 39 15.43 3.47 9.60
N ARG A 40 14.83 4.02 8.54
CA ARG A 40 14.49 5.45 8.41
C ARG A 40 12.99 5.72 8.34
N GLY A 41 12.17 4.79 8.86
CA GLY A 41 10.72 4.93 8.87
C GLY A 41 10.02 3.67 8.37
N PHE A 42 8.84 3.87 7.77
CA PHE A 42 7.93 2.79 7.40
C PHE A 42 7.63 2.83 5.91
N VAL A 43 7.47 1.65 5.30
CA VAL A 43 7.07 1.53 3.90
C VAL A 43 5.82 0.69 3.79
N VAL A 44 4.71 1.32 3.40
CA VAL A 44 3.49 0.63 3.01
C VAL A 44 3.75 -0.05 1.67
N ARG A 45 3.41 -1.33 1.55
CA ARG A 45 3.47 -2.06 0.29
C ARG A 45 2.11 -2.65 -0.03
N TYR A 46 1.77 -2.63 -1.30
CA TYR A 46 0.70 -3.46 -1.85
C TYR A 46 1.22 -4.31 -3.00
N ASP A 47 0.62 -5.48 -3.19
CA ASP A 47 0.97 -6.43 -4.25
C ASP A 47 -0.27 -7.23 -4.67
N LEU A 48 -0.75 -7.01 -5.89
CA LEU A 48 -1.79 -7.80 -6.54
C LEU A 48 -1.22 -8.93 -7.41
N GLY A 49 0.10 -8.97 -7.62
CA GLY A 49 0.77 -10.01 -8.40
C GLY A 49 0.60 -11.39 -7.76
N VAL A 50 0.45 -11.46 -6.44
CA VAL A 50 0.14 -12.71 -5.71
C VAL A 50 -1.18 -13.38 -6.12
N VAL A 51 -2.07 -12.67 -6.81
CA VAL A 51 -3.36 -13.17 -7.31
C VAL A 51 -3.49 -13.04 -8.84
N ASP A 52 -2.40 -12.74 -9.55
CA ASP A 52 -2.37 -12.48 -10.99
C ASP A 52 -3.40 -11.40 -11.41
N LYS A 53 -3.47 -10.31 -10.64
CA LYS A 53 -4.36 -9.17 -10.90
C LYS A 53 -3.60 -7.86 -10.94
N HIS A 54 -4.19 -6.91 -11.63
CA HIS A 54 -3.68 -5.57 -11.82
C HIS A 54 -4.84 -4.59 -11.58
N LEU A 55 -4.54 -3.43 -11.02
CA LEU A 55 -5.50 -2.34 -10.92
C LEU A 55 -5.87 -1.85 -12.33
N THR A 56 -7.14 -1.49 -12.51
CA THR A 56 -7.57 -0.72 -13.69
C THR A 56 -6.89 0.65 -13.69
N SER A 57 -6.78 1.27 -14.87
CA SER A 57 -6.21 2.62 -14.99
C SER A 57 -6.96 3.64 -14.12
N THR A 58 -8.28 3.53 -14.04
CA THR A 58 -9.14 4.39 -13.20
C THR A 58 -8.85 4.18 -11.71
N ALA A 59 -8.75 2.93 -11.25
CA ALA A 59 -8.43 2.62 -9.86
C ALA A 59 -7.03 3.09 -9.48
N LEU A 60 -6.04 2.90 -10.37
CA LEU A 60 -4.68 3.38 -10.16
C LEU A 60 -4.61 4.91 -10.07
N GLN A 61 -5.33 5.63 -10.93
CA GLN A 61 -5.38 7.09 -10.87
C GLN A 61 -6.05 7.58 -9.58
N ARG A 62 -7.15 6.95 -9.16
CA ARG A 62 -7.80 7.23 -7.87
C ARG A 62 -6.86 6.97 -6.69
N LEU A 63 -6.13 5.85 -6.70
CA LEU A 63 -5.16 5.52 -5.65
C LEU A 63 -4.09 6.62 -5.53
N ARG A 64 -3.52 7.06 -6.66
CA ARG A 64 -2.54 8.16 -6.69
C ARG A 64 -3.11 9.45 -6.11
N GLN A 65 -4.34 9.81 -6.47
CA GLN A 65 -5.01 10.99 -5.91
C GLN A 65 -5.25 10.88 -4.41
N GLN A 66 -5.65 9.70 -3.92
CA GLN A 66 -5.86 9.45 -2.49
C GLN A 66 -4.54 9.57 -1.70
N VAL A 67 -3.44 9.01 -2.23
CA VAL A 67 -2.11 9.10 -1.62
C VAL A 67 -1.66 10.56 -1.54
N LEU A 68 -1.78 11.31 -2.64
CA LEU A 68 -1.45 12.74 -2.66
C LEU A 68 -2.27 13.53 -1.61
N ALA A 69 -3.59 13.32 -1.58
CA ALA A 69 -4.46 13.98 -0.61
C ALA A 69 -4.18 13.59 0.85
N PHE A 70 -3.67 12.38 1.10
CA PHE A 70 -3.25 11.94 2.42
C PHE A 70 -2.00 12.69 2.90
N HIS A 71 -1.03 12.91 2.02
CA HIS A 71 0.17 13.68 2.32
C HIS A 71 -0.14 15.16 2.55
N ASP A 72 -1.02 15.78 1.76
CA ASP A 72 -1.43 17.18 1.94
C ASP A 72 -2.06 17.45 3.33
N ARG A 73 -2.68 16.44 3.94
CA ARG A 73 -3.33 16.54 5.25
C ARG A 73 -2.39 16.23 6.42
N SER A 74 -1.17 15.78 6.15
CA SER A 74 -0.20 15.43 7.18
C SER A 74 0.71 16.63 7.47
N PRO A 75 0.65 17.23 8.68
CA PRO A 75 1.44 18.43 8.98
C PRO A 75 2.94 18.10 8.98
N GLY A 76 3.72 18.84 8.18
CA GLY A 76 5.19 18.76 8.14
C GLY A 76 5.81 18.41 6.79
N VAL A 77 5.02 18.30 5.71
CA VAL A 77 5.53 17.85 4.41
C VAL A 77 5.11 18.80 3.29
N ASP A 78 6.07 19.47 2.66
CA ASP A 78 5.85 20.22 1.42
C ASP A 78 5.44 19.27 0.29
N ALA A 79 4.16 19.33 -0.08
CA ALA A 79 3.50 18.48 -1.08
C ALA A 79 4.18 18.44 -2.46
N ARG A 80 4.95 19.48 -2.81
CA ARG A 80 5.62 19.62 -4.11
C ARG A 80 6.97 18.91 -4.21
N SER A 81 7.65 18.59 -3.11
CA SER A 81 8.98 17.93 -3.14
C SER A 81 8.92 16.42 -2.94
N GLN A 82 7.78 15.85 -2.53
CA GLN A 82 7.67 14.40 -2.31
C GLN A 82 7.39 13.57 -3.56
N VAL A 83 6.77 14.15 -4.59
CA VAL A 83 6.47 13.44 -5.84
C VAL A 83 7.76 13.04 -6.59
N GLU A 84 8.84 13.81 -6.43
CA GLU A 84 10.13 13.60 -7.12
C GLU A 84 11.23 12.99 -6.24
N ARG A 85 11.05 12.91 -4.90
CA ARG A 85 12.13 12.50 -3.97
C ARG A 85 11.73 11.59 -2.82
N VAL A 86 10.44 11.40 -2.57
CA VAL A 86 9.87 10.42 -1.61
C VAL A 86 8.94 9.47 -2.39
N GLY A 87 9.33 9.22 -3.64
CA GLY A 87 8.63 8.48 -4.67
C GLY A 87 8.48 7.02 -4.31
N GLY A 88 7.43 6.74 -3.56
CA GLY A 88 6.80 5.45 -3.63
C GLY A 88 6.26 5.22 -5.04
N GLU A 89 6.70 4.16 -5.72
CA GLU A 89 6.13 3.79 -7.01
C GLU A 89 4.72 3.24 -6.79
N THR A 90 3.71 3.89 -7.37
CA THR A 90 2.34 3.34 -7.44
C THR A 90 2.17 2.68 -8.81
N GLY A 91 2.46 1.38 -8.89
CA GLY A 91 2.25 0.58 -10.08
C GLY A 91 0.85 -0.07 -10.12
N PRO A 92 0.41 -0.55 -11.29
CA PRO A 92 -0.84 -1.27 -11.42
C PRO A 92 -0.83 -2.63 -10.68
N ILE A 93 0.34 -3.25 -10.49
CA ILE A 93 0.48 -4.56 -9.82
C ILE A 93 0.88 -4.38 -8.36
N ALA A 94 1.94 -3.61 -8.14
CA ALA A 94 2.54 -3.42 -6.84
C ALA A 94 2.94 -1.96 -6.66
N GLY A 95 3.09 -1.58 -5.40
CA GLY A 95 3.64 -0.28 -5.08
C GLY A 95 4.18 -0.21 -3.67
N GLU A 96 5.03 0.79 -3.46
CA GLU A 96 5.65 1.13 -2.19
C GLU A 96 5.27 2.57 -1.85
N LEU A 97 5.02 2.91 -0.59
CA LEU A 97 4.72 4.28 -0.15
C LEU A 97 5.40 4.54 1.20
N HIS A 98 6.11 5.65 1.32
CA HIS A 98 6.86 5.98 2.53
C HIS A 98 6.01 6.72 3.57
N ALA A 99 6.27 6.46 4.85
CA ALA A 99 5.69 7.16 5.98
C ALA A 99 6.67 7.25 7.15
N ASP A 100 6.63 8.36 7.89
CA ASP A 100 7.59 8.64 8.95
C ASP A 100 7.30 7.88 10.26
N THR A 101 6.03 7.53 10.50
CA THR A 101 5.60 6.84 11.73
C THR A 101 4.76 5.62 11.42
N GLU A 102 4.79 4.62 12.31
CA GLU A 102 3.97 3.40 12.18
C GLU A 102 2.49 3.74 12.08
N ARG A 103 2.02 4.68 12.91
CA ARG A 103 0.63 5.13 12.93
C ARG A 103 0.23 5.73 11.58
N THR A 104 1.07 6.56 10.98
CA THR A 104 0.84 7.12 9.64
C THR A 104 0.85 6.02 8.60
N ALA A 105 1.82 5.10 8.65
CA ALA A 105 1.93 3.98 7.72
C ALA A 105 0.70 3.06 7.75
N ARG A 106 0.23 2.68 8.94
CA ARG A 106 -0.98 1.84 9.11
C ARG A 106 -2.23 2.53 8.61
N ARG A 107 -2.35 3.85 8.83
CA ARG A 107 -3.47 4.64 8.29
C ARG A 107 -3.41 4.69 6.77
N LEU A 108 -2.24 4.96 6.19
CA LEU A 108 -2.04 4.96 4.75
C LEU A 108 -2.35 3.59 4.15
N ALA A 109 -1.84 2.51 4.74
CA ALA A 109 -2.10 1.14 4.33
C ALA A 109 -3.59 0.78 4.35
N SER A 110 -4.34 1.24 5.36
CA SER A 110 -5.79 1.06 5.43
C SER A 110 -6.51 1.76 4.25
N HIS A 111 -6.10 2.97 3.89
CA HIS A 111 -6.66 3.68 2.73
C HIS A 111 -6.28 3.00 1.40
N VAL A 112 -5.05 2.49 1.28
CA VAL A 112 -4.61 1.71 0.12
C VAL A 112 -5.45 0.43 0.00
N ALA A 113 -5.72 -0.24 1.12
CA ALA A 113 -6.48 -1.48 1.16
C ALA A 113 -7.91 -1.30 0.62
N ASP A 114 -8.57 -0.17 0.90
CA ASP A 114 -9.91 0.11 0.35
C ASP A 114 -9.96 0.06 -1.18
N THR A 115 -8.88 0.46 -1.85
CA THR A 115 -8.78 0.41 -3.31
C THR A 115 -8.23 -0.93 -3.81
N VAL A 116 -7.19 -1.47 -3.14
CA VAL A 116 -6.49 -2.70 -3.55
C VAL A 116 -7.31 -3.96 -3.31
N LEU A 117 -8.11 -4.02 -2.24
CA LEU A 117 -8.91 -5.21 -1.90
C LEU A 117 -10.27 -5.23 -2.59
N ASP A 118 -10.68 -4.13 -3.21
CA ASP A 118 -11.93 -4.06 -3.97
C ASP A 118 -11.76 -4.72 -5.34
N THR A 119 -12.36 -5.90 -5.49
CA THR A 119 -12.30 -6.71 -6.71
C THR A 119 -12.83 -6.00 -7.95
N SER A 120 -13.70 -4.99 -7.80
CA SER A 120 -14.21 -4.19 -8.94
C SER A 120 -13.14 -3.30 -9.56
N ASN A 121 -12.04 -3.06 -8.84
CA ASN A 121 -10.89 -2.31 -9.32
C ASN A 121 -9.88 -3.18 -10.07
N TRP A 122 -10.11 -4.49 -10.18
CA TRP A 122 -9.14 -5.43 -10.75
C TRP A 122 -9.44 -5.73 -12.21
N ARG A 123 -8.37 -6.01 -12.96
CA ARG A 123 -8.40 -6.66 -14.26
C ARG A 123 -7.34 -7.75 -14.32
N ARG A 124 -7.49 -8.66 -15.29
CA ARG A 124 -6.40 -9.50 -15.77
C ARG A 124 -5.79 -8.81 -16.99
N ASP A 125 -4.48 -8.96 -17.16
CA ASP A 125 -3.84 -8.77 -18.47
C ASP A 125 -4.33 -9.87 -19.43
#